data_AF-A0A8H7SLH2-F1
#
_entry.id   AF-A0A8H7SLH2-F1
#
_cell.length_a   1.000
_cell.length_b   1.000
_cell.length_c   1.000
_cell.angle_alpha   90.00
_cell.angle_beta   90.00
_cell.angle_gamma   90.00
#
_symmetry.space_group_name_H-M   'P 1'
#
loop_
_entity.id
_entity.type
_entity.pdbx_description
1 polymer ?
#
loop_
_entity_poly.entity_id
_entity_poly.type
_entity_poly.pdbx_seq_one_letter_code
_entity_poly.pdbx_strand_id
1 'polypeptide(L)'
;MKAKINLYNRPNGRIDTYQPYKQQVKDTVVVDRDTRLNAAYSANYSQACLLLQAIQMNGRRRLSSQCILQLANFVARAWEKNPNQDEVIALAKLMTNLLDTTLLCPEKPFDEALKQFCRNNIPTHSVSPSITLLIAIGYIERLKQKYTNIKGTTGCGHRLIMVAYMMAAKFMHVNLRSIIDITTTNTTAPSSPAYSPNNLARTSAERSTINNNNTKKYTLPPIISKSEQLPSPPTSPKAYSDSDPLNYHYFQSPKKDTTNNNTLPPLQNERHFQILRMELEFLHFLNYDLSLTDTLKLIHWAQSFQDDEYVSSDTSDTDEFHYTSADEGGDELDAEGQ
;
A
#
# COMPACT_ATOMS: atom_id res chain seq x y z
N MET A 1 -57.95 22.48 41.50
CA MET A 1 -57.22 23.76 41.62
C MET A 1 -56.41 23.97 40.35
N LYS A 2 -56.72 25.01 39.54
CA LYS A 2 -56.05 25.30 38.27
C LYS A 2 -55.13 26.52 38.46
N ALA A 3 -53.82 26.33 38.31
CA ALA A 3 -52.84 27.41 38.38
C ALA A 3 -52.69 28.06 36.99
N LYS A 4 -53.00 29.37 36.90
CA LYS A 4 -52.69 30.22 35.74
C LYS A 4 -51.26 30.73 35.90
N ILE A 5 -50.39 30.37 34.94
CA ILE A 5 -49.02 30.91 34.87
C ILE A 5 -49.05 32.13 33.95
N ASN A 6 -48.69 33.29 34.52
CA ASN A 6 -48.53 34.56 33.82
C ASN A 6 -47.23 34.57 33.00
N LEU A 7 -47.35 34.89 31.72
CA LEU A 7 -46.26 35.05 30.76
C LEU A 7 -46.18 36.52 30.32
N TYR A 8 -45.54 37.39 31.11
CA TYR A 8 -45.04 38.67 30.62
C TYR A 8 -43.82 39.13 31.42
N ASN A 9 -42.72 39.34 30.68
CA ASN A 9 -41.60 40.27 30.90
C ASN A 9 -40.24 39.60 30.63
N ARG A 10 -39.73 39.80 29.41
CA ARG A 10 -38.29 39.86 29.18
C ARG A 10 -37.94 41.25 28.63
N PRO A 11 -37.03 41.99 29.28
CA PRO A 11 -36.62 43.31 28.83
C PRO A 11 -35.66 43.20 27.64
N ASN A 12 -35.75 44.20 26.77
CA ASN A 12 -34.92 44.43 25.60
C ASN A 12 -33.43 44.44 25.96
N GLY A 13 -32.74 43.35 25.62
CA GLY A 13 -31.29 43.26 25.60
C GLY A 13 -30.74 43.64 24.23
N ARG A 14 -30.13 44.84 24.19
CA ARG A 14 -29.05 45.32 23.32
C ARG A 14 -28.56 44.34 22.24
N ILE A 15 -28.69 44.76 20.98
CA ILE A 15 -28.10 44.11 19.80
C ILE A 15 -26.59 44.40 19.81
N ASP A 16 -25.81 43.52 20.43
CA ASP A 16 -24.36 43.50 20.29
C ASP A 16 -23.98 42.78 18.99
N THR A 17 -23.52 43.60 18.04
CA THR A 17 -22.45 43.31 17.07
C THR A 17 -22.19 41.83 16.74
N TYR A 18 -22.60 41.43 15.53
CA TYR A 18 -22.14 40.22 14.87
C TYR A 18 -20.60 40.22 14.75
N GLN A 19 -19.92 39.52 15.66
CA GLN A 19 -18.52 39.12 15.46
C GLN A 19 -18.45 37.93 14.50
N PRO A 20 -17.53 37.92 13.51
CA PRO A 20 -17.40 36.84 12.53
C PRO A 20 -16.68 35.63 13.13
N TYR A 21 -17.33 34.90 14.03
CA TYR A 21 -16.77 33.71 14.71
C TYR A 21 -16.63 32.46 13.82
N LYS A 22 -17.16 32.47 12.60
CA LYS A 22 -17.24 31.25 11.75
C LYS A 22 -15.98 30.97 10.91
N GLN A 23 -15.01 31.88 10.86
CA GLN A 23 -13.83 31.72 10.00
C GLN A 23 -12.65 31.09 10.75
N GLN A 24 -12.39 31.50 12.00
CA GLN A 24 -11.23 31.02 12.78
C GLN A 24 -11.27 29.52 13.10
N VAL A 25 -12.46 28.93 13.29
CA VAL A 25 -12.59 27.49 13.57
C VAL A 25 -12.23 26.63 12.36
N LYS A 26 -12.48 27.12 11.13
CA LYS A 26 -12.14 26.38 9.92
C LYS A 26 -10.62 26.32 9.72
N ASP A 27 -9.93 27.42 9.98
CA ASP A 27 -8.48 27.50 9.78
C ASP A 27 -7.73 26.58 10.76
N THR A 28 -8.17 26.50 12.02
CA THR A 28 -7.54 25.59 13.01
C THR A 28 -7.68 24.10 12.66
N VAL A 29 -8.81 23.69 12.06
CA VAL A 29 -9.06 22.28 11.70
C VAL A 29 -8.25 21.87 10.47
N VAL A 30 -8.03 22.79 9.52
CA VAL A 30 -7.22 22.52 8.32
C VAL A 30 -5.74 22.35 8.69
N VAL A 31 -5.21 23.20 9.58
CA VAL A 31 -3.79 23.13 10.01
C VAL A 31 -3.46 21.82 10.73
N ASP A 32 -4.36 21.31 11.58
CA ASP A 32 -4.15 20.01 12.26
C ASP A 32 -4.05 18.86 11.25
N ARG A 33 -4.92 18.86 10.24
CA ARG A 33 -4.98 17.80 9.21
C ARG A 33 -3.69 17.69 8.39
N ASP A 34 -3.17 18.81 7.92
CA ASP A 34 -1.93 18.82 7.11
C ASP A 34 -0.72 18.42 7.96
N THR A 35 -0.69 18.87 9.22
CA THR A 35 0.36 18.49 10.17
C THR A 35 0.38 16.97 10.40
N ARG A 36 -0.80 16.35 10.58
CA ARG A 36 -0.93 14.90 10.79
C ARG A 36 -0.60 14.10 9.54
N LEU A 37 -0.97 14.59 8.35
CA LEU A 37 -0.60 13.97 7.08
C LEU A 37 0.93 13.97 6.89
N ASN A 38 1.58 15.11 7.12
CA ASN A 38 3.03 15.23 7.04
C ASN A 38 3.74 14.36 8.09
N ALA A 39 3.18 14.27 9.31
CA ALA A 39 3.70 13.40 10.35
C ALA A 39 3.59 11.91 9.99
N ALA A 40 2.49 11.48 9.36
CA ALA A 40 2.30 10.08 8.95
C ALA A 40 3.37 9.60 7.96
N TYR A 41 3.83 10.50 7.09
CA TYR A 41 4.90 10.26 6.12
C TYR A 41 6.25 10.82 6.59
N SER A 42 6.41 11.13 7.87
CA SER A 42 7.71 11.55 8.37
C SER A 42 8.70 10.39 8.34
N ALA A 43 9.95 10.69 7.97
CA ALA A 43 11.00 9.70 7.95
C ALA A 43 11.29 9.20 9.37
N ASN A 44 11.41 7.88 9.51
CA ASN A 44 11.77 7.22 10.75
C ASN A 44 12.90 6.23 10.47
N TYR A 45 14.06 6.46 11.08
CA TYR A 45 15.25 5.64 10.88
C TYR A 45 15.01 4.15 11.19
N SER A 46 14.30 3.84 12.28
CA SER A 46 14.00 2.45 12.66
C SER A 46 13.13 1.77 11.60
N GLN A 47 12.14 2.47 11.07
CA GLN A 47 11.28 1.93 10.00
C GLN A 47 12.07 1.76 8.70
N ALA A 48 12.96 2.70 8.39
CA ALA A 48 13.85 2.60 7.23
C ALA A 48 14.76 1.35 7.30
N CYS A 49 15.34 1.05 8.46
CA CYS A 49 16.14 -0.15 8.66
C CYS A 49 15.31 -1.43 8.49
N LEU A 50 14.11 -1.48 9.08
CA LEU A 50 13.20 -2.64 8.93
C LEU A 50 12.81 -2.87 7.47
N LEU A 51 12.51 -1.79 6.73
CA LEU A 51 12.19 -1.85 5.31
C LEU A 51 13.38 -2.36 4.48
N LEU A 52 14.58 -1.85 4.75
CA LEU A 52 15.78 -2.29 4.04
C LEU A 52 16.05 -3.77 4.27
N GLN A 53 15.97 -4.23 5.52
CA GLN A 53 16.12 -5.63 5.88
C GLN A 53 15.07 -6.51 5.19
N ALA A 54 13.81 -6.08 5.21
CA ALA A 54 12.71 -6.76 4.53
C ALA A 54 12.97 -6.94 3.02
N ILE A 55 13.44 -5.89 2.35
CA ILE A 55 13.75 -5.95 0.91
C ILE A 55 14.92 -6.89 0.63
N GLN A 56 15.97 -6.82 1.45
CA GLN A 56 17.15 -7.70 1.34
C GLN A 56 16.77 -9.18 1.55
N MET A 57 15.98 -9.49 2.58
CA MET A 57 15.52 -10.85 2.85
C MET A 57 14.65 -11.42 1.73
N ASN A 58 13.77 -10.60 1.15
CA ASN A 58 12.99 -11.01 -0.02
C ASN A 58 13.88 -11.17 -1.27
N GLY A 59 15.02 -10.48 -1.35
CA GLY A 59 15.94 -10.56 -2.49
C GLY A 59 15.32 -10.00 -3.77
N ARG A 60 14.43 -9.00 -3.65
CA ARG A 60 13.58 -8.47 -4.75
C ARG A 60 12.76 -9.54 -5.48
N ARG A 61 12.57 -10.73 -4.90
CA ARG A 61 11.77 -11.79 -5.50
C ARG A 61 10.31 -11.37 -5.64
N ARG A 62 9.70 -11.76 -6.76
CA ARG A 62 8.27 -11.59 -6.99
C ARG A 62 7.51 -12.56 -6.09
N LEU A 63 6.34 -12.13 -5.60
CA LEU A 63 5.43 -13.05 -4.92
C LEU A 63 4.94 -14.13 -5.91
N SER A 64 4.77 -15.36 -5.42
CA SER A 64 4.18 -16.43 -6.23
C SER A 64 2.72 -16.11 -6.57
N SER A 65 2.23 -16.65 -7.69
CA SER A 65 0.83 -16.50 -8.12
C SER A 65 -0.15 -16.96 -7.04
N GLN A 66 0.17 -18.07 -6.36
CA GLN A 66 -0.62 -18.62 -5.27
C GLN A 66 -0.68 -17.67 -4.08
N CYS A 67 0.46 -17.09 -3.67
CA CYS A 67 0.49 -16.08 -2.60
C CYS A 67 -0.39 -14.87 -2.96
N ILE A 68 -0.28 -14.36 -4.19
CA ILE A 68 -1.11 -13.23 -4.66
C ILE A 68 -2.60 -13.59 -4.63
N LEU A 69 -2.98 -14.80 -5.05
CA LEU A 69 -4.37 -15.25 -5.01
C LEU A 69 -4.90 -15.33 -3.57
N GLN A 70 -4.10 -15.81 -2.62
CA GLN A 70 -4.49 -15.84 -1.20
C GLN A 70 -4.66 -14.43 -0.63
N LEU A 71 -3.78 -13.50 -0.99
CA LEU A 71 -3.89 -12.08 -0.61
C LEU A 71 -5.15 -11.43 -1.19
N ALA A 72 -5.44 -11.67 -2.47
CA ALA A 72 -6.66 -11.19 -3.12
C ALA A 72 -7.92 -11.77 -2.45
N ASN A 73 -7.94 -13.08 -2.19
CA ASN A 73 -9.02 -13.75 -1.49
C ASN A 73 -9.23 -13.18 -0.08
N PHE A 74 -8.14 -12.92 0.66
CA PHE A 74 -8.20 -12.26 1.96
C PHE A 74 -8.87 -10.89 1.88
N VAL A 75 -8.41 -10.01 0.98
CA VAL A 75 -8.96 -8.65 0.83
C VAL A 75 -10.44 -8.69 0.45
N ALA A 76 -10.78 -9.49 -0.57
CA ALA A 76 -12.16 -9.64 -1.04
C ALA A 76 -13.07 -10.16 0.08
N ARG A 77 -12.68 -11.23 0.79
CA ARG A 77 -13.48 -11.78 1.90
C ARG A 77 -13.56 -10.82 3.09
N ALA A 78 -12.50 -10.07 3.38
CA ALA A 78 -12.47 -9.13 4.50
C ALA A 78 -13.42 -7.94 4.26
N TRP A 79 -13.49 -7.43 3.04
CA TRP A 79 -14.10 -6.14 2.73
C TRP A 79 -15.31 -6.18 1.81
N GLU A 80 -15.51 -7.22 1.00
CA GLU A 80 -16.66 -7.32 0.11
C GLU A 80 -17.75 -8.23 0.68
N LYS A 81 -18.99 -7.99 0.25
CA LYS A 81 -20.14 -8.82 0.65
C LYS A 81 -20.28 -9.96 -0.36
N ASN A 82 -20.04 -11.19 0.10
CA ASN A 82 -20.14 -12.41 -0.70
C ASN A 82 -19.32 -12.35 -2.01
N PRO A 83 -18.00 -12.14 -1.94
CA PRO A 83 -17.18 -12.06 -3.14
C PRO A 83 -17.26 -13.38 -3.92
N ASN A 84 -17.48 -13.29 -5.22
CA ASN A 84 -17.42 -14.45 -6.11
C ASN A 84 -15.97 -14.74 -6.53
N GLN A 85 -15.74 -15.90 -7.15
CA GLN A 85 -14.40 -16.31 -7.55
C GLN A 85 -13.81 -15.40 -8.64
N ASP A 86 -14.63 -14.87 -9.54
CA ASP A 86 -14.20 -13.98 -10.61
C ASP A 86 -13.69 -12.63 -10.09
N GLU A 87 -14.34 -12.08 -9.06
CA GLU A 87 -13.93 -10.86 -8.35
C GLU A 87 -12.58 -11.05 -7.64
N VAL A 88 -12.39 -12.22 -7.02
CA VAL A 88 -11.10 -12.59 -6.40
C VAL A 88 -10.00 -12.70 -7.46
N ILE A 89 -10.28 -13.34 -8.60
CA ILE A 89 -9.34 -13.46 -9.72
C ILE A 89 -9.03 -12.09 -10.31
N ALA A 90 -10.03 -11.22 -10.49
CA ALA A 90 -9.83 -9.85 -10.97
C ALA A 90 -8.93 -9.04 -10.03
N LEU A 91 -9.14 -9.17 -8.71
CA LEU A 91 -8.30 -8.53 -7.71
C LEU A 91 -6.87 -9.08 -7.70
N ALA A 92 -6.69 -10.40 -7.88
CA ALA A 92 -5.38 -11.02 -8.02
C ALA A 92 -4.64 -10.55 -9.29
N LYS A 93 -5.37 -10.38 -10.41
CA LYS A 93 -4.83 -9.78 -11.65
C LYS A 93 -4.41 -8.33 -11.42
N LEU A 94 -5.21 -7.53 -10.71
CA LEU A 94 -4.83 -6.16 -10.34
C LEU A 94 -3.55 -6.14 -9.50
N MET A 95 -3.45 -6.99 -8.47
CA MET A 95 -2.23 -7.09 -7.65
C MET A 95 -1.01 -7.51 -8.48
N THR A 96 -1.19 -8.48 -9.38
CA THR A 96 -0.17 -8.90 -10.35
C THR A 96 0.29 -7.72 -11.21
N ASN A 97 -0.65 -6.98 -11.79
CA ASN A 97 -0.34 -5.81 -12.61
C ASN A 97 0.41 -4.73 -11.80
N LEU A 98 0.07 -4.51 -10.53
CA LEU A 98 0.81 -3.61 -9.65
C LEU A 98 2.26 -4.06 -9.49
N LEU A 99 2.51 -5.35 -9.24
CA LEU A 99 3.87 -5.88 -9.09
C LEU A 99 4.69 -5.69 -10.38
N ASP A 100 4.08 -5.97 -11.53
CA ASP A 100 4.79 -5.98 -12.81
C ASP A 100 5.04 -4.55 -13.35
N THR A 101 4.11 -3.62 -13.12
CA THR A 101 4.21 -2.23 -13.63
C THR A 101 5.01 -1.28 -12.75
N THR A 102 5.18 -1.60 -11.46
CA THR A 102 5.84 -0.70 -10.50
C THR A 102 7.27 -1.05 -10.19
N LEU A 103 7.79 -2.18 -10.70
CA LEU A 103 9.17 -2.59 -10.46
C LEU A 103 10.15 -1.59 -11.06
N LEU A 104 10.94 -0.94 -10.21
CA LEU A 104 11.98 -0.02 -10.66
C LEU A 104 13.23 -0.80 -11.10
N CYS A 105 13.67 -0.55 -12.34
CA CYS A 105 14.94 -1.00 -12.89
C CYS A 105 15.26 -2.48 -12.58
N PRO A 106 14.51 -3.44 -13.17
CA PRO A 106 14.75 -4.87 -12.94
C PRO A 106 16.18 -5.31 -13.31
N GLU A 107 16.74 -4.71 -14.36
CA GLU A 107 18.07 -5.05 -14.88
C GLU A 107 19.25 -4.58 -13.99
N LYS A 108 18.99 -3.64 -13.07
CA LYS A 108 20.07 -3.05 -12.26
C LYS A 108 20.29 -3.83 -10.97
N PRO A 109 21.54 -3.89 -10.46
CA PRO A 109 21.82 -4.35 -9.11
C PRO A 109 20.97 -3.61 -8.08
N PHE A 110 20.66 -4.28 -6.96
CA PHE A 110 19.78 -3.73 -5.92
C PHE A 110 20.23 -2.35 -5.43
N ASP A 111 21.52 -2.17 -5.12
CA ASP A 111 22.04 -0.91 -4.59
C ASP A 111 21.87 0.27 -5.56
N GLU A 112 22.03 0.03 -6.87
CA GLU A 112 21.82 1.05 -7.90
C GLU A 112 20.34 1.39 -8.06
N ALA A 113 19.47 0.38 -8.11
CA ALA A 113 18.04 0.57 -8.17
C ALA A 113 17.53 1.34 -6.95
N LEU A 114 18.08 1.05 -5.77
CA LEU A 114 17.74 1.71 -4.51
C LEU A 114 18.19 3.18 -4.48
N LYS A 115 19.42 3.47 -4.94
CA LYS A 115 19.90 4.86 -5.12
C LYS A 115 19.03 5.64 -6.10
N GLN A 116 18.64 5.01 -7.22
CA GLN A 116 17.76 5.64 -8.20
C GLN A 116 16.36 5.87 -7.64
N PHE A 117 15.81 4.90 -6.89
CA PHE A 117 14.51 5.03 -6.22
C PHE A 117 14.48 6.26 -5.31
N CYS A 118 15.52 6.46 -4.48
CA CYS A 118 15.58 7.59 -3.54
C CYS A 118 15.84 8.95 -4.21
N ARG A 119 16.41 8.95 -5.43
CA ARG A 119 16.60 10.16 -6.25
C ARG A 119 15.32 10.65 -6.91
N ASN A 120 14.38 9.75 -7.16
CA ASN A 120 13.12 10.12 -7.78
C ASN A 120 12.30 10.99 -6.81
N ASN A 121 11.63 12.01 -7.34
CA ASN A 121 10.72 12.84 -6.53
C ASN A 121 9.29 12.28 -6.52
N ILE A 122 9.02 11.25 -7.32
CA ILE A 122 7.69 10.66 -7.49
C ILE A 122 7.74 9.20 -7.01
N PRO A 123 6.99 8.83 -5.96
CA PRO A 123 7.00 7.50 -5.38
C PRO A 123 6.07 6.52 -6.13
N THR A 124 6.04 6.57 -7.46
CA THR A 124 5.18 5.71 -8.30
C THR A 124 5.77 4.32 -8.53
N HIS A 125 7.09 4.23 -8.59
CA HIS A 125 7.81 2.96 -8.71
C HIS A 125 8.26 2.47 -7.34
N SER A 126 8.49 1.17 -7.19
CA SER A 126 9.03 0.56 -5.97
C SER A 126 10.29 -0.24 -6.29
N VAL A 127 11.26 -0.18 -5.39
CA VAL A 127 12.46 -1.04 -5.43
C VAL A 127 12.12 -2.51 -5.14
N SER A 128 11.02 -2.77 -4.44
CA SER A 128 10.49 -4.11 -4.19
C SER A 128 8.96 -4.09 -4.10
N PRO A 129 8.26 -4.21 -5.26
CA PRO A 129 6.81 -4.24 -5.31
C PRO A 129 6.16 -5.30 -4.41
N SER A 130 6.78 -6.47 -4.27
CA SER A 130 6.32 -7.53 -3.35
C SER A 130 6.22 -7.03 -1.91
N ILE A 131 7.26 -6.36 -1.41
CA ILE A 131 7.28 -5.81 -0.05
C ILE A 131 6.27 -4.68 0.07
N THR A 132 6.17 -3.82 -0.94
CA THR A 132 5.16 -2.75 -0.98
C THR A 132 3.74 -3.32 -0.88
N LEU A 133 3.45 -4.40 -1.61
CA LEU A 133 2.15 -5.06 -1.56
C LEU A 133 1.89 -5.69 -0.19
N LEU A 134 2.86 -6.38 0.40
CA LEU A 134 2.70 -6.97 1.75
C LEU A 134 2.44 -5.89 2.82
N ILE A 135 3.11 -4.74 2.74
CA ILE A 135 2.84 -3.59 3.62
C ILE A 135 1.41 -3.06 3.41
N ALA A 136 0.98 -2.92 2.16
CA ALA A 136 -0.37 -2.49 1.83
C ALA A 136 -1.44 -3.44 2.40
N ILE A 137 -1.20 -4.75 2.32
CA ILE A 137 -2.06 -5.76 2.96
C ILE A 137 -2.08 -5.58 4.48
N GLY A 138 -0.92 -5.34 5.12
CA GLY A 138 -0.85 -5.04 6.55
C GLY A 138 -1.68 -3.81 6.95
N TYR A 139 -1.70 -2.76 6.12
CA TYR A 139 -2.58 -1.61 6.35
C TYR A 139 -4.07 -1.99 6.26
N ILE A 140 -4.45 -2.78 5.26
CA ILE A 140 -5.83 -3.26 5.08
C ILE A 140 -6.25 -4.19 6.23
N GLU A 141 -5.35 -5.03 6.72
CA GLU A 141 -5.58 -5.91 7.87
C GLU A 141 -5.80 -5.10 9.16
N ARG A 142 -4.91 -4.14 9.46
CA ARG A 142 -5.08 -3.23 10.61
C ARG A 142 -6.41 -2.48 10.56
N LEU A 143 -6.79 -2.02 9.37
CA LEU A 143 -8.09 -1.40 9.15
C LEU A 143 -9.22 -2.39 9.47
N LYS A 144 -9.09 -3.65 9.04
CA LYS A 144 -10.11 -4.67 9.27
C LYS A 144 -10.25 -5.05 10.74
N GLN A 145 -9.14 -5.12 11.47
CA GLN A 145 -9.12 -5.36 12.92
C GLN A 145 -9.86 -4.27 13.69
N LYS A 146 -9.73 -3.01 13.27
CA LYS A 146 -10.45 -1.87 13.87
C LYS A 146 -11.93 -1.81 13.49
N TYR A 147 -12.29 -2.27 12.29
CA TYR A 147 -13.64 -2.19 11.72
C TYR A 147 -14.17 -3.57 11.27
N THR A 148 -14.31 -4.49 12.23
CA THR A 148 -14.60 -5.92 11.98
C THR A 148 -15.91 -6.16 11.24
N ASN A 149 -16.95 -5.36 11.50
CA ASN A 149 -18.29 -5.57 10.95
C ASN A 149 -18.56 -4.79 9.65
N ILE A 150 -17.62 -3.94 9.22
CA ILE A 150 -17.80 -3.15 8.00
C ILE A 150 -17.49 -4.01 6.78
N LYS A 151 -18.41 -3.96 5.82
CA LYS A 151 -18.26 -4.47 4.46
C LYS A 151 -18.60 -3.34 3.50
N GLY A 152 -17.79 -3.19 2.46
CA GLY A 152 -18.05 -2.29 1.36
C GLY A 152 -18.93 -2.94 0.29
N THR A 153 -19.19 -2.16 -0.74
CA THR A 153 -19.83 -2.61 -1.98
C THR A 153 -18.84 -3.43 -2.81
N THR A 154 -19.36 -4.16 -3.80
CA THR A 154 -18.55 -4.81 -4.85
C THR A 154 -17.51 -3.86 -5.41
N GLY A 155 -16.29 -4.36 -5.59
CA GLY A 155 -15.15 -3.59 -6.12
C GLY A 155 -14.49 -2.65 -5.12
N CYS A 156 -14.94 -2.61 -3.86
CA CYS A 156 -14.23 -1.84 -2.84
C CYS A 156 -12.81 -2.37 -2.57
N GLY A 157 -12.57 -3.68 -2.71
CA GLY A 157 -11.26 -4.29 -2.57
C GLY A 157 -10.24 -3.75 -3.58
N HIS A 158 -10.67 -3.48 -4.82
CA HIS A 158 -9.83 -2.88 -5.87
C HIS A 158 -9.38 -1.47 -5.48
N ARG A 159 -10.29 -0.63 -4.99
CA ARG A 159 -9.94 0.74 -4.54
C ARG A 159 -9.07 0.71 -3.29
N LEU A 160 -9.38 -0.17 -2.34
CA LEU A 160 -8.60 -0.33 -1.11
C LEU A 160 -7.17 -0.75 -1.41
N ILE A 161 -6.95 -1.74 -2.28
CA ILE A 161 -5.60 -2.20 -2.59
C ILE A 161 -4.79 -1.12 -3.30
N MET A 162 -5.39 -0.38 -4.23
CA MET A 162 -4.72 0.71 -4.94
C MET A 162 -4.26 1.81 -3.98
N VAL A 163 -5.15 2.28 -3.11
CA VAL A 163 -4.86 3.35 -2.16
C VAL A 163 -3.81 2.88 -1.14
N ALA A 164 -3.99 1.69 -0.55
CA ALA A 164 -3.04 1.14 0.41
C ALA A 164 -1.65 0.92 -0.21
N TYR A 165 -1.60 0.46 -1.47
CA TYR A 165 -0.34 0.27 -2.21
C TYR A 165 0.37 1.60 -2.47
N MET A 166 -0.36 2.62 -2.92
CA MET A 166 0.21 3.97 -3.10
C MET A 166 0.75 4.55 -1.79
N MET A 167 0.01 4.38 -0.69
CA MET A 167 0.44 4.81 0.64
C MET A 167 1.71 4.06 1.09
N ALA A 168 1.75 2.74 0.88
CA ALA A 168 2.91 1.91 1.18
C ALA A 168 4.14 2.34 0.37
N ALA A 169 3.98 2.60 -0.93
CA ALA A 169 5.06 3.07 -1.79
C ALA A 169 5.61 4.43 -1.33
N LYS A 170 4.72 5.39 -1.00
CA LYS A 170 5.10 6.69 -0.43
C LYS A 170 5.85 6.54 0.89
N PHE A 171 5.33 5.73 1.80
CA PHE A 171 5.94 5.47 3.10
C PHE A 171 7.33 4.85 2.95
N MET A 172 7.48 3.85 2.09
CA MET A 172 8.76 3.22 1.77
C MET A 172 9.75 4.23 1.20
N HIS A 173 9.31 5.06 0.27
CA HIS A 173 10.15 6.06 -0.37
C HIS A 173 10.73 7.07 0.64
N VAL A 174 9.88 7.65 1.48
CA VAL A 174 10.34 8.66 2.46
C VAL A 174 11.31 8.05 3.47
N ASN A 175 11.01 6.85 3.98
CA ASN A 175 11.87 6.19 4.96
C ASN A 175 13.21 5.75 4.35
N LEU A 176 13.22 5.09 3.20
CA LEU A 176 14.47 4.64 2.56
C LEU A 176 15.34 5.82 2.12
N ARG A 177 14.74 6.91 1.64
CA ARG A 177 15.48 8.14 1.31
C ARG A 177 16.20 8.76 2.52
N SER A 178 15.72 8.52 3.73
CA SER A 178 16.33 9.08 4.95
C SER A 178 17.63 8.41 5.37
N ILE A 179 17.92 7.20 4.88
CA ILE A 179 19.11 6.42 5.24
C ILE A 179 20.13 6.28 4.10
N ILE A 180 19.81 6.81 2.91
CA ILE A 180 20.67 6.70 1.73
C ILE A 180 21.21 8.09 1.39
N ASP A 181 22.51 8.26 1.57
CA ASP A 181 23.21 9.48 1.16
C ASP A 181 23.18 9.61 -0.36
N ILE A 182 22.40 10.56 -0.87
CA ILE A 182 22.29 10.86 -2.30
C ILE A 182 23.40 11.84 -2.75
N THR A 183 24.17 12.41 -1.81
CA THR A 183 25.10 13.53 -2.02
C THR A 183 26.36 13.20 -2.85
N THR A 184 26.61 11.96 -3.24
CA THR A 184 27.97 11.53 -3.66
C THR A 184 28.20 11.28 -5.17
N THR A 185 27.50 11.92 -6.12
CA THR A 185 27.81 11.66 -7.56
C THR A 185 27.99 12.85 -8.50
N ASN A 186 28.12 14.09 -8.02
CA ASN A 186 28.40 15.24 -8.90
C ASN A 186 29.76 15.92 -8.58
N THR A 187 30.81 15.14 -8.35
CA THR A 187 32.18 15.67 -8.34
C THR A 187 32.99 15.01 -9.46
N THR A 188 32.76 15.47 -10.69
CA THR A 188 33.80 15.47 -11.71
C THR A 188 34.93 16.37 -11.20
N ALA A 189 36.04 15.74 -10.82
CA ALA A 189 37.27 16.41 -10.44
C ALA A 189 37.84 17.21 -11.63
N PRO A 190 38.18 18.50 -11.46
CA PRO A 190 39.32 19.06 -12.14
C PRO A 190 40.58 18.65 -11.36
N SER A 191 41.47 17.93 -12.03
CA SER A 191 42.82 17.63 -11.59
C SER A 191 43.56 18.89 -11.12
N SER A 192 43.94 18.97 -9.84
CA SER A 192 45.00 19.84 -9.33
C SER A 192 45.55 19.26 -8.01
N PRO A 193 46.87 19.30 -7.78
CA PRO A 193 47.50 18.51 -6.73
C PRO A 193 47.51 19.19 -5.36
N ALA A 194 47.42 18.32 -4.35
CA ALA A 194 47.83 18.43 -2.95
C ALA A 194 48.27 19.81 -2.41
N TYR A 195 47.46 20.35 -1.48
CA TYR A 195 47.96 20.98 -0.26
C TYR A 195 46.98 20.71 0.90
N SER A 196 47.48 20.04 1.94
CA SER A 196 46.99 20.09 3.33
C SER A 196 48.05 20.84 4.16
N PRO A 197 47.79 21.36 5.38
CA PRO A 197 46.74 20.93 6.33
C PRO A 197 46.08 22.04 7.20
N ASN A 198 45.23 21.57 8.13
CA ASN A 198 44.75 22.20 9.38
C ASN A 198 43.50 23.10 9.31
N ASN A 199 42.37 22.60 9.83
CA ASN A 199 41.91 23.02 11.17
C ASN A 199 40.75 22.18 11.72
N LEU A 200 40.85 21.92 13.02
CA LEU A 200 39.88 21.32 13.93
C LEU A 200 38.65 22.22 14.15
N ALA A 201 37.45 21.63 14.05
CA ALA A 201 36.23 21.92 14.84
C ALA A 201 35.18 20.89 14.39
N ARG A 202 34.94 19.76 15.07
CA ARG A 202 34.30 19.57 16.38
C ARG A 202 32.98 20.35 16.52
N THR A 203 31.90 19.78 16.00
CA THR A 203 30.56 19.91 16.61
C THR A 203 29.85 18.57 16.62
N SER A 204 29.85 17.98 17.81
CA SER A 204 28.97 16.96 18.32
C SER A 204 27.51 17.40 18.32
N ALA A 205 26.61 16.52 17.91
CA ALA A 205 25.20 16.53 18.33
C ALA A 205 24.71 15.08 18.49
N GLU A 206 25.29 14.37 19.46
CA GLU A 206 24.56 13.33 20.17
C GLU A 206 23.46 14.00 21.00
N ARG A 207 22.20 13.66 20.72
CA ARG A 207 21.15 13.73 21.75
C ARG A 207 20.21 12.54 21.61
N SER A 208 20.79 11.38 21.91
CA SER A 208 20.05 10.23 22.43
C SER A 208 19.39 10.65 23.75
N THR A 209 18.06 10.58 23.81
CA THR A 209 17.33 10.56 25.09
C THR A 209 16.68 9.20 25.21
N ILE A 210 17.50 8.23 25.60
CA ILE A 210 17.04 7.02 26.29
C ILE A 210 16.53 7.50 27.65
N ASN A 211 15.22 7.50 27.84
CA ASN A 211 14.64 7.55 29.18
C ASN A 211 13.82 6.28 29.38
N ASN A 212 14.53 5.23 29.80
CA ASN A 212 13.95 3.99 30.27
C ASN A 212 13.98 4.07 31.80
N ASN A 213 12.81 4.18 32.45
CA ASN A 213 12.53 3.82 33.84
C ASN A 213 11.08 4.22 34.20
N ASN A 214 10.12 3.29 34.04
CA ASN A 214 9.03 3.10 35.00
C ASN A 214 8.17 1.88 34.61
N THR A 215 8.45 0.76 35.27
CA THR A 215 7.54 -0.37 35.45
C THR A 215 6.37 0.07 36.34
N LYS A 216 5.28 0.56 35.73
CA LYS A 216 3.97 0.63 36.40
C LYS A 216 3.07 -0.46 35.83
N LYS A 217 2.76 -1.46 36.68
CA LYS A 217 1.62 -2.36 36.52
C LYS A 217 0.36 -1.49 36.44
N TYR A 218 -0.29 -1.46 35.28
CA TYR A 218 -1.62 -0.86 35.15
C TYR A 218 -2.66 -1.97 35.25
N THR A 219 -3.36 -1.99 36.38
CA THR A 219 -4.63 -2.69 36.54
C THR A 219 -5.68 -1.92 35.74
N LEU A 220 -6.33 -2.60 34.79
CA LEU A 220 -7.38 -2.05 33.94
C LEU A 220 -8.63 -1.70 34.78
N PRO A 221 -9.28 -0.53 34.57
CA PRO A 221 -10.58 -0.25 35.16
C PRO A 221 -11.70 -0.95 34.37
N PRO A 222 -12.88 -1.17 34.99
CA PRO A 222 -14.01 -1.81 34.31
C PRO A 222 -14.59 -0.89 33.24
N ILE A 223 -14.76 -1.44 32.04
CA ILE A 223 -15.38 -0.76 30.89
C ILE A 223 -16.89 -0.67 31.13
N ILE A 224 -17.39 0.53 31.42
CA ILE A 224 -18.80 0.87 31.27
C ILE A 224 -18.98 1.38 29.84
N SER A 225 -19.65 0.59 29.01
CA SER A 225 -20.00 0.90 27.63
C SER A 225 -21.13 1.94 27.58
N LYS A 226 -20.79 3.19 27.27
CA LYS A 226 -21.75 4.16 26.70
C LYS A 226 -21.67 4.07 25.19
N SER A 227 -22.76 3.61 24.57
CA SER A 227 -22.94 3.60 23.12
C SER A 227 -23.10 5.04 22.62
N GLU A 228 -22.00 5.64 22.17
CA GLU A 228 -22.05 6.90 21.44
C GLU A 228 -22.44 6.59 19.99
N GLN A 229 -23.63 7.04 19.60
CA GLN A 229 -24.23 6.79 18.30
C GLN A 229 -23.50 7.67 17.27
N LEU A 230 -22.58 7.06 16.51
CA LEU A 230 -21.86 7.74 15.43
C LEU A 230 -22.83 8.19 14.32
N PRO A 231 -22.64 9.39 13.75
CA PRO A 231 -23.44 9.84 12.61
C PRO A 231 -23.18 8.96 11.38
N SER A 232 -24.24 8.74 10.59
CA SER A 232 -24.23 7.94 9.37
C SER A 232 -23.10 8.37 8.42
N PRO A 233 -22.35 7.44 7.82
CA PRO A 233 -21.31 7.80 6.85
C PRO A 233 -21.91 8.51 5.63
N PRO A 234 -21.21 9.50 5.04
CA PRO A 234 -21.68 10.16 3.82
C PRO A 234 -21.85 9.13 2.70
N THR A 235 -23.03 9.13 2.07
CA THR A 235 -23.32 8.32 0.88
C THR A 235 -22.33 8.63 -0.23
N SER A 236 -21.60 7.60 -0.69
CA SER A 236 -20.67 7.72 -1.81
C SER A 236 -21.34 8.28 -3.07
N PRO A 237 -20.62 9.05 -3.92
CA PRO A 237 -21.15 9.48 -5.20
C PRO A 237 -21.51 8.26 -6.06
N LYS A 238 -22.59 8.35 -6.83
CA LYS A 238 -22.97 7.36 -7.85
C LYS A 238 -21.74 7.01 -8.70
N ALA A 239 -21.36 5.74 -8.70
CA ALA A 239 -20.28 5.24 -9.54
C ALA A 239 -20.70 5.37 -11.01
N TYR A 240 -19.96 6.17 -11.79
CA TYR A 240 -19.97 6.07 -13.24
C TYR A 240 -19.30 4.74 -13.59
N SER A 241 -20.07 3.82 -14.16
CA SER A 241 -19.75 2.40 -14.34
C SER A 241 -18.82 2.08 -15.52
N ASP A 242 -18.03 3.05 -16.02
CA ASP A 242 -17.31 2.89 -17.30
C ASP A 242 -15.81 3.22 -17.27
N SER A 243 -15.25 3.56 -16.10
CA SER A 243 -13.80 3.79 -15.99
C SER A 243 -13.09 2.54 -15.49
N ASP A 244 -12.35 1.87 -16.38
CA ASP A 244 -11.44 0.78 -16.04
C ASP A 244 -10.48 1.20 -14.89
N PRO A 245 -10.51 0.51 -13.74
CA PRO A 245 -9.63 0.79 -12.62
C PRO A 245 -8.14 0.51 -12.90
N LEU A 246 -7.76 0.04 -14.09
CA LEU A 246 -6.36 -0.07 -14.51
C LEU A 246 -5.81 1.19 -15.18
N ASN A 247 -6.66 2.18 -15.51
CA ASN A 247 -6.27 3.39 -16.23
C ASN A 247 -5.85 4.57 -15.32
N TYR A 248 -5.21 4.27 -14.19
CA TYR A 248 -4.68 5.30 -13.27
C TYR A 248 -3.37 5.88 -13.79
N HIS A 249 -3.36 7.21 -14.00
CA HIS A 249 -2.20 7.94 -14.51
C HIS A 249 -0.93 7.84 -13.64
N TYR A 250 -1.04 7.39 -12.38
CA TYR A 250 0.12 7.13 -11.51
C TYR A 250 0.99 5.95 -11.97
N PHE A 251 0.42 4.98 -12.68
CA PHE A 251 1.13 3.79 -13.15
C PHE A 251 1.38 3.80 -14.66
N GLN A 252 1.00 4.87 -15.35
CA GLN A 252 1.31 5.03 -16.77
C GLN A 252 2.76 5.48 -16.91
N SER A 253 3.61 4.57 -17.41
CA SER A 253 4.97 4.91 -17.86
C SER A 253 4.93 6.10 -18.83
N PRO A 254 5.95 6.98 -18.86
CA PRO A 254 5.98 8.11 -19.77
C PRO A 254 5.93 7.59 -21.21
N LYS A 255 4.78 7.73 -21.86
CA LYS A 255 4.66 7.47 -23.29
C LYS A 255 5.41 8.59 -24.01
N LYS A 256 6.30 8.22 -24.92
CA LYS A 256 7.03 9.13 -25.81
C LYS A 256 6.02 10.01 -26.54
N ASP A 257 6.02 11.31 -26.25
CA ASP A 257 5.06 12.28 -26.77
C ASP A 257 5.13 12.33 -28.31
N THR A 258 4.02 12.00 -28.96
CA THR A 258 3.74 12.45 -30.32
C THR A 258 2.91 13.72 -30.20
N THR A 259 3.53 14.82 -30.60
CA THR A 259 3.02 16.18 -30.63
C THR A 259 1.63 16.26 -31.25
N ASN A 260 0.63 16.67 -30.47
CA ASN A 260 -0.51 17.42 -30.98
C ASN A 260 -1.14 18.26 -29.86
N ASN A 261 -1.06 19.58 -30.04
CA ASN A 261 -1.67 20.58 -29.20
C ASN A 261 -3.19 20.45 -29.28
N ASN A 262 -3.84 20.04 -28.20
CA ASN A 262 -5.23 20.38 -27.92
C ASN A 262 -5.47 20.34 -26.41
N THR A 263 -6.13 21.38 -25.94
CA THR A 263 -6.49 21.71 -24.56
C THR A 263 -6.98 20.48 -23.77
N LEU A 264 -6.25 20.11 -22.72
CA LEU A 264 -6.58 18.96 -21.86
C LEU A 264 -7.97 19.14 -21.21
N PRO A 265 -8.82 18.10 -21.16
CA PRO A 265 -10.13 18.17 -20.54
C PRO A 265 -10.04 18.18 -18.99
N PRO A 266 -11.03 18.78 -18.28
CA PRO A 266 -11.08 18.91 -16.82
C PRO A 266 -11.13 17.60 -16.02
N LEU A 267 -11.26 16.45 -16.68
CA LEU A 267 -11.49 15.12 -16.08
C LEU A 267 -10.28 14.54 -15.32
N GLN A 268 -9.05 14.99 -15.60
CA GLN A 268 -7.86 14.48 -14.91
C GLN A 268 -7.73 15.02 -13.48
N ASN A 269 -8.14 16.27 -13.26
CA ASN A 269 -8.06 16.90 -11.95
C ASN A 269 -9.02 16.24 -10.96
N GLU A 270 -10.25 15.92 -11.37
CA GLU A 270 -11.25 15.27 -10.50
C GLU A 270 -10.77 13.91 -9.99
N ARG A 271 -10.16 13.10 -10.86
CA ARG A 271 -9.63 11.78 -10.50
C ARG A 271 -8.49 11.88 -9.50
N HIS A 272 -7.57 12.83 -9.70
CA HIS A 272 -6.49 13.07 -8.75
C HIS A 272 -7.02 13.47 -7.35
N PHE A 273 -8.00 14.38 -7.29
CA PHE A 273 -8.64 14.77 -6.03
C PHE A 273 -9.37 13.61 -5.34
N GLN A 274 -9.99 12.72 -6.11
CA GLN A 274 -10.66 11.54 -5.55
C GLN A 274 -9.67 10.59 -4.87
N ILE A 275 -8.51 10.35 -5.48
CA ILE A 275 -7.46 9.49 -4.91
C ILE A 275 -6.90 10.12 -3.63
N LEU A 276 -6.56 11.41 -3.66
CA LEU A 276 -6.07 12.12 -2.48
C LEU A 276 -7.07 12.08 -1.33
N ARG A 277 -8.37 12.19 -1.64
CA ARG A 277 -9.42 12.04 -0.64
C ARG A 277 -9.45 10.63 -0.05
N MET A 278 -9.40 9.59 -0.88
CA MET A 278 -9.40 8.21 -0.38
C MET A 278 -8.16 7.91 0.46
N GLU A 279 -6.99 8.36 0.03
CA GLU A 279 -5.73 8.25 0.78
C GLU A 279 -5.86 8.85 2.17
N LEU A 280 -6.41 10.07 2.26
CA LEU A 280 -6.56 10.71 3.54
C LEU A 280 -7.59 10.02 4.43
N GLU A 281 -8.74 9.62 3.88
CA GLU A 281 -9.74 8.88 4.64
C GLU A 281 -9.12 7.58 5.19
N PHE A 282 -8.35 6.87 4.38
CA PHE A 282 -7.61 5.67 4.77
C PHE A 282 -6.64 5.97 5.92
N LEU A 283 -5.81 7.00 5.79
CA LEU A 283 -4.88 7.45 6.84
C LEU A 283 -5.60 7.79 8.14
N HIS A 284 -6.71 8.51 8.04
CA HIS A 284 -7.52 8.85 9.20
C HIS A 284 -7.99 7.60 9.94
N PHE A 285 -8.46 6.59 9.21
CA PHE A 285 -8.89 5.33 9.81
C PHE A 285 -7.73 4.55 10.46
N LEU A 286 -6.51 4.66 9.94
CA LEU A 286 -5.28 4.14 10.56
C LEU A 286 -4.74 5.01 11.70
N ASN A 287 -5.44 6.09 12.10
CA ASN A 287 -4.94 7.07 13.05
C ASN A 287 -3.61 7.72 12.63
N TYR A 288 -3.35 7.83 11.32
CA TYR A 288 -2.12 8.39 10.75
C TYR A 288 -0.85 7.62 11.12
N ASP A 289 -0.98 6.38 11.60
CA ASP A 289 0.14 5.52 11.95
C ASP A 289 0.40 4.49 10.84
N LEU A 290 1.46 4.73 10.08
CA LEU A 290 1.95 3.83 9.02
C LEU A 290 3.09 2.92 9.49
N SER A 291 3.44 2.93 10.78
CA SER A 291 4.54 2.12 11.29
C SER A 291 4.28 0.62 11.11
N LEU A 292 5.37 -0.10 10.84
CA LEU A 292 5.39 -1.55 10.68
C LEU A 292 5.89 -2.17 11.98
N THR A 293 5.17 -3.20 12.45
CA THR A 293 5.55 -3.96 13.65
C THR A 293 6.17 -5.32 13.30
N ASP A 294 5.81 -5.91 12.17
CA ASP A 294 6.09 -7.33 11.91
C ASP A 294 6.28 -7.70 10.43
N THR A 295 7.01 -6.87 9.68
CA THR A 295 7.24 -7.09 8.24
C THR A 295 7.94 -8.41 7.94
N LEU A 296 8.80 -8.88 8.84
CA LEU A 296 9.54 -10.13 8.64
C LEU A 296 8.64 -11.36 8.68
N LYS A 297 7.64 -11.41 9.58
CA LYS A 297 6.67 -12.51 9.58
C LYS A 297 5.84 -12.54 8.30
N LEU A 298 5.45 -11.38 7.76
CA LEU A 298 4.75 -11.31 6.47
C LEU A 298 5.60 -11.86 5.32
N ILE A 299 6.90 -11.62 5.33
CA ILE A 299 7.83 -12.14 4.32
C ILE A 299 7.96 -13.66 4.45
N HIS A 300 8.18 -14.18 5.65
CA HIS A 300 8.27 -15.62 5.88
C HIS A 300 6.98 -16.34 5.49
N TRP A 301 5.83 -15.78 5.86
CA TRP A 301 4.53 -16.27 5.43
C TRP A 301 4.40 -16.26 3.89
N ALA A 302 4.85 -15.20 3.22
CA ALA A 302 4.80 -15.14 1.76
C ALA A 302 5.73 -16.16 1.09
N GLN A 303 6.89 -16.44 1.70
CA GLN A 303 7.88 -17.39 1.20
C GLN A 303 7.43 -18.84 1.31
N SER A 304 6.59 -19.19 2.30
CA SER A 304 6.10 -20.56 2.45
C SER A 304 5.25 -21.05 1.27
N PHE A 305 4.79 -20.15 0.38
CA PHE A 305 4.08 -20.49 -0.85
C PHE A 305 4.98 -20.74 -2.05
N GLN A 306 6.31 -20.65 -1.90
CA GLN A 306 7.28 -20.93 -2.98
C GLN A 306 7.78 -22.38 -2.91
N ASP A 307 7.86 -22.94 -1.71
CA ASP A 307 8.46 -24.26 -1.49
C ASP A 307 7.57 -25.41 -2.02
N ASP A 308 6.25 -25.18 -2.13
CA ASP A 308 5.28 -26.19 -2.56
C ASP A 308 5.27 -26.43 -4.09
N GLU A 309 5.84 -25.52 -4.89
CA GLU A 309 5.73 -25.57 -6.36
C GLU A 309 6.76 -26.52 -7.00
N TYR A 310 7.83 -26.89 -6.28
CA TYR A 310 8.94 -27.69 -6.82
C TYR A 310 8.86 -29.20 -6.55
N VAL A 311 7.92 -29.67 -5.72
CA VAL A 311 7.91 -31.09 -5.28
C VAL A 311 7.07 -32.01 -6.19
N SER A 312 6.30 -31.45 -7.14
CA SER A 312 5.27 -32.23 -7.85
C SER A 312 5.62 -32.69 -9.28
N SER A 313 6.86 -32.55 -9.76
CA SER A 313 7.21 -32.81 -11.17
C SER A 313 8.07 -34.05 -11.46
N ASP A 314 8.35 -34.93 -10.49
CA ASP A 314 9.38 -35.98 -10.69
C ASP A 314 8.93 -37.43 -10.40
N THR A 315 7.62 -37.76 -10.49
CA THR A 315 7.14 -39.14 -10.28
C THR A 315 6.39 -39.75 -11.48
N SER A 316 6.78 -39.44 -12.70
CA SER A 316 6.33 -40.21 -13.87
C SER A 316 7.44 -40.31 -14.91
N ASP A 317 8.30 -41.33 -14.78
CA ASP A 317 8.87 -42.05 -15.93
C ASP A 317 9.80 -43.16 -15.45
N THR A 318 9.23 -44.32 -15.10
CA THR A 318 9.79 -45.65 -15.41
C THR A 318 8.68 -46.70 -15.25
N ASP A 319 7.60 -46.59 -16.03
CA ASP A 319 6.79 -47.77 -16.36
C ASP A 319 7.41 -48.44 -17.58
N GLU A 320 8.27 -49.39 -17.25
CA GLU A 320 8.93 -50.37 -18.09
C GLU A 320 7.89 -51.22 -18.84
N PHE A 321 7.43 -50.75 -20.01
CA PHE A 321 6.64 -51.56 -20.93
C PHE A 321 7.52 -52.65 -21.55
N HIS A 322 7.54 -53.80 -20.89
CA HIS A 322 8.02 -55.07 -21.40
C HIS A 322 7.18 -55.48 -22.63
N TYR A 323 7.67 -55.18 -23.83
CA TYR A 323 7.07 -55.62 -25.09
C TYR A 323 7.52 -57.06 -25.38
N THR A 324 6.72 -58.04 -24.96
CA THR A 324 6.90 -59.45 -25.37
C THR A 324 6.36 -59.64 -26.78
N SER A 325 7.27 -59.83 -27.74
CA SER A 325 6.99 -60.16 -29.13
C SER A 325 6.38 -61.58 -29.21
N ALA A 326 5.09 -61.67 -29.49
CA ALA A 326 4.45 -62.92 -29.89
C ALA A 326 4.59 -63.09 -31.41
N ASP A 327 5.38 -64.09 -31.76
CA ASP A 327 5.51 -64.73 -33.06
C ASP A 327 4.22 -65.51 -33.36
N GLU A 328 3.38 -65.00 -34.27
CA GLU A 328 2.29 -65.76 -34.88
C GLU A 328 2.55 -65.85 -36.40
N GLY A 329 2.99 -67.04 -36.80
CA GLY A 329 2.97 -67.48 -38.19
C GLY A 329 1.59 -67.90 -38.67
N GLY A 330 1.58 -68.42 -39.90
CA GLY A 330 0.43 -69.09 -40.53
C GLY A 330 -0.25 -68.18 -41.56
N ASP A 331 -0.05 -68.31 -42.87
CA ASP A 331 -0.28 -69.46 -43.78
C ASP A 331 -1.50 -69.17 -44.67
N GLU A 332 -1.28 -69.45 -45.97
CA GLU A 332 -2.25 -69.94 -46.99
C GLU A 332 -3.55 -69.16 -47.26
N LEU A 333 -4.19 -69.16 -48.44
CA LEU A 333 -3.95 -69.55 -49.84
C LEU A 333 -5.17 -69.00 -50.61
N ASP A 334 -4.94 -68.62 -51.86
CA ASP A 334 -5.75 -68.83 -53.07
C ASP A 334 -7.24 -68.46 -53.21
N ALA A 335 -7.48 -67.96 -54.44
CA ALA A 335 -8.60 -68.21 -55.34
C ALA A 335 -9.92 -67.45 -55.14
N GLU A 336 -10.24 -66.61 -56.13
CA GLU A 336 -11.32 -66.71 -57.12
C GLU A 336 -11.37 -65.36 -57.86
N GLY A 337 -11.45 -65.23 -59.18
CA GLY A 337 -12.34 -65.94 -60.10
C GLY A 337 -13.46 -64.98 -60.53
N GLN A 338 -13.19 -64.11 -61.52
CA GLN A 338 -14.15 -63.64 -62.55
C GLN A 338 -13.48 -62.79 -63.64
#